data_AF-A0A662BWM1-F1
#
_entry.id   AF-A0A662BWM1-F1
#
_cell.length_a   1.000
_cell.length_b   1.000
_cell.length_c   1.000
_cell.angle_alpha   90.00
_cell.angle_beta   90.00
_cell.angle_gamma   90.00
#
_symmetry.space_group_name_H-M   'P 1'
#
loop_
_entity.id
_entity.type
_entity.pdbx_description
1 polymer ?
#
loop_
_entity_poly.entity_id
_entity_poly.type
_entity_poly.pdbx_seq_one_letter_code
_entity_poly.pdbx_strand_id
1 'polypeptide(L)'
;HLVGNHSYYHQNSFGFLSTKKVMDELEKTNRIIEENTNLKIKFFRPPFGVTNPNIAKAVKNLNLHTFGWSIRSFDTIAKDPEKVYHKIISNINKGDVLLMHDTNELSVKVLEKVLKYLDQNNIKTITLDKLFNLKAYG
;
A
#
# COMPACT_ATOMS: atom_id res chain seq x y z
N HIS A 1 -12.26 5.69 2.76
CA HIS A 1 -10.95 5.03 2.61
C HIS A 1 -11.09 3.71 1.89
N LEU A 2 -9.99 3.13 1.41
CA LEU A 2 -9.94 1.81 0.77
C LEU A 2 -9.11 0.88 1.66
N VAL A 3 -9.53 -0.38 1.77
CA VAL A 3 -8.80 -1.43 2.50
C VAL A 3 -8.20 -2.39 1.48
N GLY A 4 -6.99 -2.86 1.74
CA GLY A 4 -6.26 -3.82 0.91
C GLY A 4 -5.50 -4.83 1.75
N ASN A 5 -5.07 -5.92 1.11
CA ASN A 5 -4.33 -7.00 1.74
C ASN A 5 -2.82 -6.68 1.79
N HIS A 6 -2.16 -6.95 2.92
CA HIS A 6 -0.71 -6.76 3.08
C HIS A 6 0.00 -7.99 3.67
N SER A 7 -0.46 -9.19 3.30
CA SER A 7 -0.12 -10.47 3.94
C SER A 7 -0.61 -10.54 5.39
N TYR A 8 -0.40 -11.68 6.06
CA TYR A 8 -0.88 -11.89 7.42
C TYR A 8 0.23 -11.63 8.46
N TYR A 9 1.42 -12.18 8.25
CA TYR A 9 2.52 -12.08 9.22
C TYR A 9 3.59 -11.05 8.85
N HIS A 10 3.61 -10.52 7.63
CA HIS A 10 4.66 -9.60 7.15
C HIS A 10 6.09 -10.13 7.44
N GLN A 11 6.33 -11.42 7.20
CA GLN A 11 7.62 -12.05 7.52
C GLN A 11 8.74 -11.52 6.62
N ASN A 12 9.94 -11.29 7.17
CA ASN A 12 11.13 -10.95 6.38
C ASN A 12 11.42 -11.97 5.27
N SER A 13 11.02 -13.22 5.47
CA SER A 13 11.15 -14.31 4.52
C SER A 13 10.06 -14.36 3.45
N PHE A 14 9.12 -13.40 3.39
CA PHE A 14 7.97 -13.42 2.48
C PHE A 14 8.37 -13.66 1.02
N GLY A 15 9.46 -13.03 0.57
CA GLY A 15 10.00 -13.19 -0.78
C GLY A 15 10.49 -14.59 -1.13
N PHE A 16 10.71 -15.47 -0.14
CA PHE A 16 11.19 -16.84 -0.32
C PHE A 16 10.08 -17.88 -0.15
N LEU A 17 8.85 -17.45 0.12
CA LEU A 17 7.71 -18.36 0.27
C LEU A 17 7.37 -19.03 -1.06
N SER A 18 6.92 -20.27 -0.98
CA SER A 18 6.32 -20.96 -2.12
C SER A 18 4.99 -20.33 -2.49
N THR A 19 4.53 -20.53 -3.73
CA THR A 19 3.22 -20.05 -4.20
C THR A 19 2.10 -20.41 -3.21
N LYS A 20 2.09 -21.65 -2.70
CA LYS A 20 1.08 -22.12 -1.73
C LYS A 20 1.12 -21.32 -0.43
N LYS A 21 2.30 -21.12 0.17
CA LYS A 21 2.43 -20.33 1.41
C LYS A 21 2.04 -18.86 1.22
N VAL A 22 2.32 -18.29 0.04
CA VAL A 22 1.83 -16.94 -0.29
C VAL A 22 0.32 -16.94 -0.36
N MET A 23 -0.31 -17.92 -1.01
CA MET A 23 -1.78 -18.02 -1.04
C MET A 23 -2.36 -18.12 0.39
N ASP A 24 -1.79 -18.98 1.25
CA ASP A 24 -2.23 -19.14 2.64
C ASP A 24 -2.18 -17.81 3.42
N GLU A 25 -1.12 -17.01 3.26
CA GLU A 25 -1.01 -15.66 3.84
C GLU A 25 -2.14 -14.74 3.37
N LEU A 26 -2.39 -14.71 2.05
CA LEU A 26 -3.34 -13.78 1.46
C LEU A 26 -4.79 -14.17 1.75
N GLU A 27 -5.13 -15.46 1.66
CA GLU A 27 -6.45 -15.99 1.98
C GLU A 27 -6.79 -15.75 3.45
N LYS A 28 -5.84 -16.00 4.36
CA LYS A 28 -6.04 -15.75 5.80
C LYS A 28 -6.36 -14.29 6.10
N THR A 29 -5.60 -13.37 5.50
CA THR A 29 -5.87 -11.93 5.65
C THR A 29 -7.19 -11.53 5.01
N ASN A 30 -7.51 -12.02 3.81
CA ASN A 30 -8.79 -11.74 3.15
C ASN A 30 -9.98 -12.19 4.00
N ARG A 31 -9.90 -13.39 4.57
CA ARG A 31 -10.94 -13.94 5.44
C ARG A 31 -11.20 -13.04 6.65
N ILE A 32 -10.15 -12.63 7.36
CA ILE A 32 -10.31 -11.77 8.54
C ILE A 32 -10.85 -10.40 8.17
N ILE A 33 -10.42 -9.83 7.03
CA ILE A 33 -10.98 -8.56 6.55
C ILE A 33 -12.47 -8.72 6.22
N GLU A 34 -12.85 -9.77 5.49
CA GLU A 34 -14.24 -10.04 5.13
C GLU A 34 -15.12 -10.27 6.36
N GLU A 35 -14.66 -11.06 7.34
CA GLU A 35 -15.39 -11.33 8.59
C GLU A 35 -15.65 -10.05 9.41
N ASN A 36 -14.75 -9.06 9.36
CA ASN A 36 -14.87 -7.84 10.16
C ASN A 36 -15.50 -6.65 9.40
N THR A 37 -15.52 -6.69 8.06
CA THR A 37 -15.92 -5.53 7.23
C THR A 37 -16.96 -5.85 6.17
N ASN A 38 -17.24 -7.13 5.92
CA ASN A 38 -18.01 -7.63 4.77
C ASN A 38 -17.42 -7.24 3.41
N LEU A 39 -16.15 -6.85 3.34
CA LEU A 39 -15.46 -6.47 2.10
C LEU A 39 -14.66 -7.65 1.53
N LYS A 40 -14.94 -8.02 0.28
CA LYS A 40 -14.14 -8.99 -0.49
C LYS A 40 -12.99 -8.30 -1.19
N ILE A 41 -11.81 -8.29 -0.59
CA ILE A 41 -10.64 -7.54 -1.07
C ILE A 41 -10.12 -8.07 -2.40
N LYS A 42 -9.86 -7.16 -3.35
CA LYS A 42 -9.16 -7.46 -4.61
C LYS A 42 -7.77 -6.88 -4.71
N PHE A 43 -7.35 -6.03 -3.77
CA PHE A 43 -6.07 -5.32 -3.85
C PHE A 43 -5.08 -5.89 -2.85
N PHE A 44 -3.83 -6.06 -3.28
CA PHE A 44 -2.73 -6.60 -2.48
C PHE A 44 -1.49 -5.72 -2.65
N ARG A 45 -0.77 -5.47 -1.56
CA ARG A 45 0.59 -4.92 -1.59
C ARG A 45 1.53 -5.94 -0.98
N PRO A 46 2.63 -6.32 -1.64
CA PRO A 46 3.56 -7.27 -1.05
C PRO A 46 4.38 -6.61 0.07
N PRO A 47 4.61 -7.31 1.20
CA PRO A 47 5.62 -6.93 2.17
C PRO A 47 6.94 -6.54 1.49
N PHE A 48 7.52 -5.44 1.93
CA PHE A 48 8.78 -4.88 1.41
C PHE A 48 8.79 -4.52 -0.09
N GLY A 49 7.66 -4.61 -0.80
CA GLY A 49 7.60 -4.39 -2.25
C GLY A 49 8.17 -5.54 -3.09
N VAL A 50 8.42 -6.71 -2.49
CA VAL A 50 9.04 -7.85 -3.19
C VAL A 50 8.02 -8.51 -4.12
N THR A 51 8.40 -8.69 -5.39
CA THR A 51 7.62 -9.43 -6.38
C THR A 51 8.49 -10.50 -7.04
N ASN A 52 7.92 -11.69 -7.24
CA ASN A 52 8.58 -12.79 -7.96
C ASN A 52 7.51 -13.72 -8.58
N PRO A 53 7.90 -14.74 -9.39
CA PRO A 53 6.93 -15.63 -10.03
C PRO A 53 6.01 -16.39 -9.07
N ASN A 54 6.49 -16.78 -7.88
CA ASN A 54 5.65 -17.45 -6.88
C ASN A 54 4.55 -16.53 -6.37
N ILE A 55 4.90 -15.28 -6.02
CA ILE A 55 3.96 -14.26 -5.56
C ILE A 55 2.98 -13.91 -6.67
N ALA A 56 3.46 -13.71 -7.90
CA ALA A 56 2.61 -13.40 -9.06
C ALA A 56 1.59 -14.51 -9.34
N LYS A 57 2.01 -15.78 -9.21
CA LYS A 57 1.11 -16.94 -9.40
C LYS A 57 0.05 -17.02 -8.30
N ALA A 58 0.42 -16.75 -7.04
CA ALA A 58 -0.53 -16.70 -5.93
C ALA A 58 -1.57 -15.59 -6.11
N VAL A 59 -1.12 -14.37 -6.42
CA VAL A 59 -1.98 -13.21 -6.71
C VAL A 59 -2.96 -13.52 -7.84
N LYS A 60 -2.48 -14.13 -8.94
CA LYS A 60 -3.32 -14.54 -10.06
C LYS A 60 -4.38 -15.56 -9.65
N ASN A 61 -3.99 -16.59 -8.90
CA ASN A 61 -4.91 -17.64 -8.44
C ASN A 61 -6.04 -17.08 -7.54
N LEU A 62 -5.74 -16.01 -6.79
CA LEU A 62 -6.69 -15.37 -5.89
C LEU A 62 -7.44 -14.19 -6.54
N ASN A 63 -7.24 -13.95 -7.84
CA ASN A 63 -7.83 -12.82 -8.58
C ASN A 63 -7.57 -11.45 -7.90
N LEU A 64 -6.37 -11.26 -7.37
CA LEU A 64 -5.92 -10.02 -6.74
C LEU A 64 -5.12 -9.14 -7.71
N HIS A 65 -5.07 -7.85 -7.42
CA HIS A 65 -4.23 -6.86 -8.10
C HIS A 65 -3.10 -6.40 -7.16
N THR A 66 -1.86 -6.50 -7.63
CA THR A 66 -0.67 -6.06 -6.88
C THR A 66 -0.44 -4.57 -7.08
N PHE A 67 -0.29 -3.81 -5.99
CA PHE A 67 0.05 -2.38 -6.00
C PHE A 67 1.38 -2.07 -5.31
N GLY A 68 2.27 -1.43 -6.06
CA GLY A 68 3.49 -0.81 -5.53
C GLY A 68 3.27 0.65 -5.10
N TRP A 69 4.32 1.44 -5.25
CA TRP A 69 4.35 2.89 -5.07
C TRP A 69 5.35 3.50 -6.05
N SER A 70 5.15 4.76 -6.41
CA SER A 70 6.13 5.55 -7.16
C SER A 70 6.98 6.44 -6.24
N ILE A 71 6.41 6.88 -5.11
CA ILE A 71 7.10 7.70 -4.12
C ILE A 71 7.19 6.96 -2.78
N ARG A 72 8.43 6.85 -2.25
CA ARG A 72 8.69 6.30 -0.92
C ARG A 72 9.10 7.40 0.05
N SER A 73 8.32 7.59 1.11
CA SER A 73 8.55 8.63 2.13
C SER A 73 9.77 8.34 3.03
N PHE A 74 10.04 7.07 3.36
CA PHE A 74 11.00 6.66 4.40
C PHE A 74 10.65 7.19 5.80
N ASP A 75 9.36 7.41 6.03
CA ASP A 75 8.78 7.90 7.28
C ASP A 75 9.02 6.97 8.48
N THR A 76 9.24 5.68 8.26
CA THR A 76 9.53 4.70 9.32
C THR A 76 10.93 4.81 9.94
N ILE A 77 11.88 5.43 9.24
CA ILE A 77 13.29 5.55 9.71
C ILE A 77 13.73 7.00 9.91
N ALA A 78 12.97 7.96 9.39
CA ALA A 78 13.29 9.37 9.49
C ALA A 78 13.15 9.87 10.93
N LYS A 79 13.99 10.85 11.27
CA LYS A 79 13.92 11.57 12.57
C LYS A 79 13.39 12.99 12.43
N ASP A 80 13.31 13.48 11.20
CA ASP A 80 13.00 14.87 10.86
C ASP A 80 11.82 14.92 9.89
N PRO A 81 10.62 15.36 10.33
CA PRO A 81 9.44 15.45 9.48
C PRO A 81 9.64 16.40 8.30
N GLU A 82 10.43 17.47 8.46
CA GLU A 82 10.62 18.47 7.40
C GLU A 82 11.40 17.88 6.23
N LYS A 83 12.43 17.08 6.51
CA LYS A 83 13.17 16.36 5.46
C LYS A 83 12.28 15.41 4.68
N VAL A 84 11.39 14.68 5.35
CA VAL A 84 10.45 13.77 4.69
C VAL A 84 9.46 14.55 3.84
N TYR A 85 8.86 15.61 4.39
CA TYR A 85 7.94 16.50 3.69
C TYR A 85 8.57 17.07 2.41
N HIS A 86 9.76 17.69 2.52
CA HIS A 86 10.45 18.28 1.36
C HIS A 86 10.83 17.25 0.30
N LYS A 87 11.21 16.04 0.71
CA LYS A 87 11.46 14.93 -0.22
C LYS A 87 10.20 14.51 -0.97
N ILE A 88 9.05 14.47 -0.32
CA ILE A 88 7.79 14.10 -0.97
C ILE A 88 7.39 15.18 -1.98
N ILE A 89 7.31 16.45 -1.56
CA ILE A 89 6.80 17.51 -2.44
C ILE A 89 7.72 17.82 -3.63
N SER A 90 9.02 17.54 -3.53
CA SER A 90 9.95 17.75 -4.65
C SER A 90 9.84 16.68 -5.74
N ASN A 91 9.18 15.55 -5.45
CA ASN A 91 9.05 14.42 -6.37
C ASN A 91 7.60 14.09 -6.76
N ILE A 92 6.60 14.56 -6.00
CA ILE A 92 5.21 14.18 -6.21
C ILE A 92 4.58 14.86 -7.42
N ASN A 93 3.90 14.07 -8.24
CA ASN A 93 3.22 14.46 -9.46
C ASN A 93 1.82 13.84 -9.54
N LYS A 94 0.99 14.33 -10.45
CA LYS A 94 -0.31 13.71 -10.75
C LYS A 94 -0.11 12.27 -11.22
N GLY A 95 -0.83 11.33 -10.61
CA GLY A 95 -0.73 9.90 -10.93
C GLY A 95 0.18 9.11 -9.99
N ASP A 96 0.90 9.78 -9.07
CA ASP A 96 1.76 9.09 -8.13
C ASP A 96 1.00 8.31 -7.04
N VAL A 97 1.63 7.22 -6.60
CA VAL A 97 1.22 6.46 -5.42
C VAL A 97 2.28 6.66 -4.34
N LEU A 98 1.91 7.36 -3.28
CA LEU A 98 2.76 7.66 -2.14
C LEU A 98 2.68 6.53 -1.09
N LEU A 99 3.82 5.97 -0.70
CA LEU A 99 3.93 5.03 0.43
C LEU A 99 4.21 5.78 1.74
N MET A 100 3.32 5.60 2.71
CA MET A 100 3.47 6.02 4.12
C MET A 100 2.99 4.90 5.04
N HIS A 101 3.33 5.02 6.32
CA HIS A 101 3.01 4.09 7.39
C HIS A 101 2.41 4.86 8.57
N ASP A 102 1.56 4.21 9.34
CA ASP A 102 0.87 4.73 10.52
C ASP A 102 1.57 4.36 11.85
N THR A 103 2.86 3.98 11.78
CA THR A 103 3.61 3.45 12.92
C THR A 103 4.23 4.51 13.83
N ASN A 104 4.13 5.80 13.48
CA ASN A 104 4.71 6.89 14.28
C ASN A 104 4.00 8.24 14.07
N GLU A 105 4.18 9.16 15.02
CA GLU A 105 3.61 10.52 14.96
C GLU A 105 4.23 11.40 13.86
N LEU A 106 5.48 11.12 13.47
CA LEU A 106 6.16 11.87 12.41
C LEU A 106 5.38 11.75 11.10
N SER A 107 4.90 10.54 10.76
CA SER A 107 4.08 10.29 9.57
C SER A 107 2.80 11.11 9.56
N VAL A 108 2.15 11.30 10.72
CA VAL A 108 0.93 12.12 10.84
C VAL A 108 1.23 13.58 10.52
N LYS A 109 2.29 14.14 11.11
CA LYS A 109 2.72 15.53 10.87
C LYS A 109 3.09 15.76 9.40
N VAL A 110 3.80 14.81 8.79
CA VAL A 110 4.15 14.84 7.37
C VAL A 110 2.90 14.81 6.50
N LEU A 111 1.97 13.90 6.77
CA LEU A 111 0.74 13.73 5.98
C LEU A 111 -0.09 15.02 5.96
N GLU A 112 -0.25 15.68 7.10
CA GLU A 112 -0.98 16.95 7.18
C GLU A 112 -0.39 18.02 6.24
N LYS A 113 0.94 18.17 6.26
CA LYS A 113 1.64 19.14 5.41
C LYS A 113 1.54 18.76 3.93
N VAL A 114 1.70 17.49 3.59
CA VAL A 114 1.58 16.99 2.21
C VAL A 114 0.17 17.25 1.68
N LEU A 115 -0.88 16.96 2.44
CA LEU A 115 -2.26 17.21 2.02
C LEU A 115 -2.54 18.69 1.74
N LYS A 116 -2.04 19.60 2.60
CA LYS A 116 -2.12 21.05 2.38
C LYS A 116 -1.40 21.49 1.11
N TYR A 117 -0.19 20.98 0.88
CA TYR A 117 0.56 21.27 -0.35
C TYR A 117 -0.17 20.78 -1.61
N LEU A 118 -0.71 19.56 -1.59
CA LEU A 118 -1.42 18.99 -2.74
C LEU A 118 -2.68 19.80 -3.09
N ASP A 119 -3.45 20.22 -2.08
CA ASP A 119 -4.62 21.07 -2.26
C ASP A 119 -4.26 22.42 -2.90
N GLN A 120 -3.24 23.11 -2.36
CA GLN A 120 -2.73 24.38 -2.91
C GLN A 120 -2.22 24.27 -4.35
N ASN A 121 -1.75 23.09 -4.76
CA ASN A 121 -1.24 22.83 -6.11
C ASN A 121 -2.27 22.15 -7.03
N ASN A 122 -3.55 22.12 -6.65
CA ASN A 122 -4.63 21.50 -7.42
C ASN A 122 -4.38 20.02 -7.77
N ILE A 123 -3.75 19.28 -6.86
CA ILE A 123 -3.54 17.83 -6.96
C ILE A 123 -4.50 17.14 -5.97
N LYS A 124 -5.44 16.36 -6.51
CA LYS A 124 -6.43 15.64 -5.69
C LYS A 124 -5.87 14.32 -5.19
N THR A 125 -6.11 14.02 -3.92
CA THR A 125 -5.90 12.68 -3.37
C THR A 125 -7.12 11.81 -3.68
N ILE A 126 -6.86 10.65 -4.28
CA ILE A 126 -7.88 9.67 -4.64
C ILE A 126 -7.43 8.28 -4.21
N THR A 127 -8.37 7.35 -4.11
CA THR A 127 -8.10 5.95 -3.81
C THR A 127 -7.58 5.21 -5.04
N LEU A 128 -6.91 4.07 -4.84
CA LEU A 128 -6.26 3.30 -5.91
C LEU A 128 -7.25 2.81 -6.99
N ASP A 129 -8.46 2.42 -6.57
CA ASP A 129 -9.55 2.02 -7.46
C ASP A 129 -9.92 3.13 -8.45
N LYS A 130 -9.96 4.37 -7.98
CA LYS A 130 -10.22 5.55 -8.82
C LYS A 130 -9.05 5.87 -9.73
N LEU A 131 -7.82 5.78 -9.21
CA LEU A 131 -6.60 6.10 -9.97
C LEU A 131 -6.39 5.15 -11.14
N PHE A 132 -6.63 3.85 -10.92
CA PHE A 132 -6.40 2.81 -11.93
C PHE A 132 -7.67 2.31 -12.62
N ASN A 133 -8.84 2.88 -12.29
CA ASN A 133 -10.15 2.46 -12.80
C ASN A 133 -10.40 0.94 -12.62
N LEU A 134 -10.19 0.44 -11.40
CA LEU A 134 -10.34 -0.96 -11.01
C LEU A 134 -11.37 -1.12 -9.89
N LYS A 135 -11.98 -2.30 -9.77
CA LYS A 135 -12.84 -2.61 -8.62
C LYS A 135 -12.00 -3.08 -7.43
N ALA A 136 -12.03 -2.31 -6.34
CA ALA A 136 -11.36 -2.66 -5.08
C ALA A 136 -11.90 -3.92 -4.42
N TYR A 137 -13.21 -4.17 -4.62
CA TYR A 137 -13.95 -5.22 -3.95
C TYR A 137 -14.71 -6.12 -4.95
N GLY A 138 -14.96 -7.35 -4.53
CA GLY A 138 -15.66 -8.39 -5.29
C GLY A 138 -17.12 -8.57 -4.92
#